data_AF-A0A949MAG2-F1
#
_entry.id   AF-A0A949MAG2-F1
#
_cell.length_a   1.000
_cell.length_b   1.000
_cell.length_c   1.000
_cell.angle_alpha   90.00
_cell.angle_beta   90.00
_cell.angle_gamma   90.00
#
_symmetry.space_group_name_H-M   'P 1'
#
loop_
_entity.id
_entity.type
_entity.pdbx_description
1 polymer ?
#
loop_
_entity_poly.entity_id
_entity_poly.type
_entity_poly.pdbx_seq_one_letter_code
_entity_poly.pdbx_strand_id
1 'polypeptide(L)' 'MQEFSPLDGAVLVDKPAGPTSHDVVDAIRRTFGIKKAGHCGTLDPNATGLLII' A
#
# COMPACT_ATOMS: atom_id res chain seq x y z
N MET A 1 -15.78 13.06 -15.22
CA MET A 1 -16.08 12.18 -14.07
C MET A 1 -15.01 11.11 -14.07
N GLN A 2 -14.34 10.82 -12.96
CA GLN A 2 -13.31 9.78 -12.95
C GLN A 2 -14.01 8.43 -12.97
N GLU A 3 -13.74 7.58 -13.96
CA GLU A 3 -14.28 6.22 -14.00
C GLU A 3 -13.47 5.34 -13.04
N PHE A 4 -14.19 4.65 -12.15
CA PHE A 4 -13.60 3.69 -11.24
C PHE A 4 -13.55 2.32 -11.91
N SER A 5 -12.37 1.72 -11.88
CA SER A 5 -12.11 0.32 -12.17
C SER A 5 -12.42 -0.56 -10.95
N PRO A 6 -12.55 -1.89 -11.14
CA PRO A 6 -12.71 -2.83 -10.03
C PRO A 6 -11.56 -2.86 -9.01
N LEU A 7 -10.43 -2.23 -9.32
CA LEU A 7 -9.25 -2.16 -8.45
C LEU A 7 -9.17 -0.85 -7.65
N ASP A 8 -10.10 0.08 -7.88
CA ASP A 8 -10.18 1.30 -7.08
C ASP A 8 -10.77 0.98 -5.71
N GLY A 9 -9.93 1.10 -4.69
CA GLY A 9 -10.28 0.74 -3.31
C GLY A 9 -9.13 1.03 -2.36
N ALA A 10 -9.18 0.41 -1.18
CA ALA A 10 -8.13 0.48 -0.19
C ALA A 10 -7.79 -0.92 0.32
N VAL A 11 -6.51 -1.16 0.60
CA VAL A 11 -5.99 -2.37 1.23
C VAL A 11 -5.51 -2.01 2.63
N LEU A 12 -6.03 -2.72 3.63
CA LEU A 12 -5.58 -2.60 5.01
C LEU A 12 -4.47 -3.60 5.24
N VAL A 13 -3.23 -3.11 5.35
CA VAL A 13 -2.06 -3.95 5.58
C VAL A 13 -1.62 -3.83 7.04
N ASP A 14 -1.43 -4.95 7.71
CA ASP A 14 -0.65 -4.98 8.95
C ASP A 14 0.84 -5.01 8.58
N LYS A 15 1.49 -3.85 8.60
CA LYS A 15 2.88 -3.72 8.17
C LYS A 15 3.81 -4.36 9.22
N PRO A 16 4.66 -5.34 8.84
CA PRO A 16 5.68 -5.85 9.74
C PRO A 16 6.84 -4.86 9.89
N ALA A 17 7.69 -5.07 10.90
CA ALA A 17 8.95 -4.37 11.03
C ALA A 17 9.94 -4.88 9.98
N GLY A 18 10.80 -4.00 9.48
CA GLY A 18 11.76 -4.29 8.40
C GLY A 18 11.51 -3.45 7.14
N PRO A 19 10.42 -3.69 6.39
CA PRO A 19 10.15 -2.96 5.15
C PRO A 19 9.73 -1.51 5.43
N THR A 20 10.10 -0.60 4.53
CA THR A 20 9.54 0.75 4.48
C THR A 20 8.07 0.70 4.06
N SER A 21 7.30 1.76 4.32
CA SER A 21 5.93 1.87 3.79
C SER A 21 5.89 1.83 2.25
N HIS A 22 6.93 2.33 1.59
CA HIS A 22 7.05 2.31 0.13
C HIS A 22 7.28 0.89 -0.41
N ASP A 23 8.08 0.07 0.28
CA ASP A 23 8.31 -1.33 -0.12
C ASP A 23 7.01 -2.13 -0.14
N VAL A 24 6.10 -1.87 0.79
CA VAL A 24 4.77 -2.50 0.84
C VAL A 24 3.92 -2.09 -0.36
N VAL A 25 3.89 -0.79 -0.69
CA VAL A 25 3.19 -0.29 -1.89
C VAL A 25 3.76 -0.94 -3.15
N ASP A 26 5.08 -1.04 -3.26
CA ASP A 26 5.75 -1.67 -4.39
C ASP A 26 5.44 -3.16 -4.51
N ALA A 27 5.38 -3.88 -3.38
CA ALA A 27 4.98 -5.29 -3.35
C ALA A 27 3.54 -5.49 -3.85
N ILE A 28 2.60 -4.63 -3.44
CA ILE A 28 1.21 -4.68 -3.90
C ILE A 28 1.12 -4.38 -5.39
N ARG A 29 1.79 -3.32 -5.87
CA ARG A 29 1.80 -2.96 -7.30
C ARG A 29 2.33 -4.07 -8.18
N ARG A 30 3.43 -4.71 -7.78
CA ARG A 30 4.04 -5.83 -8.53
C ARG A 30 3.18 -7.07 -8.50
N THR A 31 2.60 -7.42 -7.35
CA THR A 31 1.76 -8.62 -7.17
C THR A 31 0.46 -8.54 -7.98
N PHE A 32 -0.20 -7.37 -7.97
CA PHE A 32 -1.51 -7.19 -8.61
C PHE A 32 -1.46 -6.49 -9.97
N GLY A 33 -0.27 -6.15 -10.48
CA GLY A 33 -0.12 -5.43 -11.76
C GLY A 33 -0.71 -4.02 -11.74
N ILE A 34 -0.78 -3.38 -10.58
CA ILE A 34 -1.42 -2.06 -10.40
C ILE A 34 -0.45 -0.95 -10.76
N LYS A 35 -0.86 -0.06 -11.67
CA LYS A 35 -0.03 1.06 -12.13
C LYS A 35 0.14 2.14 -11.06
N LYS A 36 -0.94 2.47 -10.34
CA LYS A 36 -1.02 3.58 -9.38
C LYS A 36 -1.57 3.08 -8.04
N ALA A 37 -0.74 3.20 -7.00
CA ALA A 37 -1.10 2.98 -5.60
C ALA A 37 -0.26 3.92 -4.72
N GLY A 38 -0.72 4.22 -3.50
CA GLY A 38 -0.03 5.07 -2.54
C GLY A 38 -0.30 4.57 -1.12
N HIS A 39 0.13 5.29 -0.09
CA HIS A 39 -0.26 4.96 1.29
C HIS A 39 -0.79 6.20 2.02
N CYS A 40 -1.70 6.01 2.97
CA CYS A 40 -2.30 7.08 3.75
C CYS A 40 -1.52 7.33 5.06
N GLY A 41 -0.28 7.79 4.91
CA GLY A 41 0.64 8.06 6.03
C GLY A 41 1.82 7.09 6.08
N THR A 42 2.99 7.59 6.47
CA THR A 42 4.24 6.83 6.49
C THR A 42 4.45 6.18 7.85
N LEU A 43 4.74 4.88 7.86
CA LEU A 43 5.35 4.18 8.98
C LEU A 43 6.84 4.00 8.72
N ASP A 44 7.65 4.26 9.75
CA ASP A 44 9.09 4.00 9.74
C ASP A 44 9.38 2.51 9.51
N PRO A 45 10.59 2.13 9.02
CA PRO A 45 10.94 0.74 8.75
C PRO A 45 10.69 -0.19 9.94
N ASN A 46 11.03 0.26 11.16
CA ASN A 46 10.89 -0.53 12.38
C ASN A 46 9.49 -0.44 13.01
N ALA A 47 8.62 0.45 12.53
CA ALA A 47 7.24 0.54 13.02
C ALA A 47 6.40 -0.61 12.46
N THR A 48 5.43 -1.06 13.27
CA THR A 48 4.45 -2.08 12.89
C THR A 48 3.03 -1.52 12.97
N GLY A 49 2.07 -2.23 12.38
CA GLY A 49 0.65 -1.92 12.50
C GLY A 49 0.02 -1.47 11.19
N LEU A 50 -1.17 -0.86 11.30
CA LEU A 50 -2.02 -0.56 10.15
C LEU A 50 -1.38 0.45 9.20
N LEU A 51 -1.15 0.02 7.96
CA LEU A 51 -0.82 0.85 6.80
C LEU A 51 -1.96 0.73 5.78
N ILE A 52 -2.62 1.86 5.48
CA ILE A 52 -3.68 1.92 4.48
C ILE A 52 -3.03 2.23 3.13
N ILE A 53 -3.25 1.37 2.13
CA ILE A 53 -2.74 1.49 0.77
C ILE A 53 -3.88 1.72 -0.21
#